data_AF-A0A3M0FYW5-F1
#
_entry.id   AF-A0A3M0FYW5-F1
#
_cell.length_a   1.000
_cell.length_b   1.000
_cell.length_c   1.000
_cell.angle_alpha   90.00
_cell.angle_beta   90.00
_cell.angle_gamma   90.00
#
_symmetry.space_group_name_H-M   'P 1'
#
loop_
_entity.id
_entity.type
_entity.pdbx_description
1 polymer ?
#
loop_
_entity_poly.entity_id
_entity_poly.type
_entity_poly.pdbx_seq_one_letter_code
_entity_poly.pdbx_strand_id
1 'polypeptide(L)'
;MWAMAMEAEFEEAVEDRRPFLFALGCLFAAWREIGKHSEGRLILANYALALGLLIPMAALQFQQAAGFLSSAEGPPFDMTGAGPNLYLIWSQNSAIPILLITWLLLGMAHLCLAWMLVEGDWPRIVKCGTLIGAAMITLSLFMGVLMLNLSPLRAQVAELAIEFAAVVLISRWHIRFFLNASPEMPARCF
;
A
#
# COMPACT_ATOMS: atom_id res chain seq x y z
N MET A 1 26.12 29.00 4.73
CA MET A 1 26.00 30.04 3.69
C MET A 1 24.62 30.02 3.04
N TRP A 2 24.12 28.86 2.58
CA TRP A 2 22.75 28.73 2.05
C TRP A 2 21.62 29.07 3.03
N ALA A 3 21.70 28.59 4.28
CA ALA A 3 20.69 28.89 5.30
C ALA A 3 20.51 30.39 5.56
N MET A 4 21.61 31.15 5.67
CA MET A 4 21.55 32.60 5.91
C MET A 4 21.03 33.39 4.70
N ALA A 5 21.28 32.92 3.47
CA ALA A 5 20.71 33.53 2.28
C ALA A 5 19.18 33.30 2.21
N MET A 6 18.73 32.09 2.56
CA MET A 6 17.32 31.75 2.59
C MET A 6 16.55 32.48 3.70
N GLU A 7 17.21 32.73 4.83
CA GLU A 7 16.67 33.51 5.95
C GLU A 7 16.45 34.98 5.56
N ALA A 8 17.40 35.58 4.83
CA ALA A 8 17.27 36.94 4.31
C ALA A 8 16.12 37.09 3.28
N GLU A 9 15.97 36.14 2.34
CA GLU A 9 14.87 36.16 1.37
C GLU A 9 13.49 35.93 2.02
N PHE A 10 13.44 35.16 3.12
CA PHE A 10 12.22 34.98 3.89
C PHE A 10 11.81 36.25 4.64
N GLU A 11 12.77 36.95 5.25
CA GLU A 11 12.52 38.19 5.99
C GLU A 11 12.01 39.30 5.06
N GLU A 12 12.54 39.38 3.84
CA GLU A 12 12.03 40.24 2.76
C GLU A 12 10.58 39.86 2.37
N ALA A 13 10.27 38.56 2.24
CA ALA A 13 8.91 38.10 1.94
C ALA A 13 7.90 38.34 3.08
N VAL A 14 8.37 38.40 4.33
CA VAL A 14 7.55 38.77 5.50
C VAL A 14 7.23 40.27 5.45
N GLU A 15 8.21 41.11 5.12
CA GLU A 15 8.02 42.56 4.93
C GLU A 15 7.01 42.85 3.82
N ASP A 16 7.06 42.09 2.72
CA ASP A 16 6.11 42.15 1.60
C ASP A 16 4.72 41.52 1.88
N ARG A 17 4.49 41.03 3.11
CA ARG A 17 3.26 40.31 3.54
C ARG A 17 2.93 39.07 2.69
N ARG A 18 3.94 38.43 2.10
CA ARG A 18 3.80 37.23 1.25
C ARG A 18 4.59 36.01 1.75
N PRO A 19 4.65 35.71 3.06
CA PRO A 19 5.45 34.59 3.55
C PRO A 19 5.00 33.23 3.01
N PHE A 20 3.70 33.05 2.76
CA PHE A 20 3.16 31.81 2.19
C PHE A 20 3.56 31.59 0.73
N LEU A 21 3.67 32.65 -0.08
CA LEU A 21 4.08 32.52 -1.48
C LEU A 21 5.55 32.16 -1.59
N PHE A 22 6.40 32.72 -0.72
CA PHE A 22 7.80 32.30 -0.61
C PHE A 22 7.92 30.83 -0.22
N ALA A 23 7.22 30.39 0.84
CA ALA A 23 7.22 28.98 1.26
C ALA A 23 6.73 28.04 0.14
N LEU A 24 5.68 28.40 -0.60
CA LEU A 24 5.21 27.65 -1.76
C LEU A 24 6.25 27.61 -2.90
N GLY A 25 6.94 28.72 -3.14
CA GLY A 25 8.02 28.79 -4.12
C GLY A 25 9.18 27.86 -3.78
N CYS A 26 9.62 27.86 -2.52
CA CYS A 26 10.66 26.96 -2.02
C CYS A 26 10.22 25.49 -2.11
N LEU A 27 8.99 25.19 -1.70
CA LEU A 27 8.42 23.85 -1.80
C LEU A 27 8.36 23.37 -3.26
N PHE A 28 7.90 24.22 -4.18
CA PHE A 28 7.80 23.89 -5.60
C PHE A 28 9.18 23.70 -6.23
N ALA A 29 10.16 24.53 -5.86
CA ALA A 29 11.55 24.39 -6.31
C ALA A 29 12.15 23.07 -5.82
N ALA A 30 12.00 22.75 -4.53
CA ALA A 30 12.44 21.48 -3.95
C ALA A 30 11.75 20.28 -4.61
N TRP A 31 10.43 20.35 -4.81
CA TRP A 31 9.65 19.31 -5.49
C TRP A 31 10.15 19.05 -6.92
N ARG A 32 10.41 20.11 -7.68
CA ARG A 32 10.94 20.00 -9.04
C ARG A 32 12.33 19.36 -9.03
N GLU A 33 13.16 19.67 -8.04
CA GLU A 33 14.50 19.08 -7.93
C GLU A 33 14.45 17.59 -7.57
N ILE A 34 13.58 17.20 -6.64
CA ILE A 34 13.31 15.79 -6.30
C ILE A 34 12.91 14.99 -7.56
N GLY A 35 12.11 15.58 -8.45
CA GLY A 35 11.71 14.95 -9.71
C GLY A 35 12.83 14.75 -10.74
N LYS A 36 13.93 15.51 -10.65
CA LYS A 36 15.08 15.37 -11.56
C LYS A 36 16.00 14.22 -11.15
N HIS A 37 16.10 13.94 -9.86
CA HIS A 37 16.91 12.85 -9.34
C HIS A 37 16.16 11.50 -9.43
N SER A 38 16.84 10.45 -9.91
CA SER A 38 16.26 9.10 -9.99
C SER A 38 15.84 8.55 -8.62
N GLU A 39 16.61 8.86 -7.57
CA GLU A 39 16.30 8.51 -6.19
C GLU A 39 15.04 9.24 -5.69
N GLY A 40 14.93 10.55 -5.94
CA GLY A 40 13.74 11.34 -5.57
C GLY A 40 12.47 10.86 -6.26
N ARG A 41 12.55 10.46 -7.53
CA ARG A 41 11.42 9.83 -8.24
C ARG A 41 11.03 8.47 -7.65
N LEU A 42 11.99 7.68 -7.17
CA LEU A 42 11.71 6.39 -6.52
C LEU A 42 10.97 6.61 -5.19
N ILE A 43 11.42 7.57 -4.38
CA ILE A 43 10.76 7.95 -3.13
C ILE A 43 9.32 8.40 -3.41
N LEU A 44 9.13 9.30 -4.39
CA LEU A 44 7.78 9.74 -4.80
C LEU A 44 6.89 8.58 -5.26
N ALA A 45 7.44 7.63 -6.02
CA ALA A 45 6.70 6.45 -6.45
C ALA A 45 6.30 5.54 -5.28
N ASN A 46 7.19 5.36 -4.29
CA ASN A 46 6.88 4.60 -3.07
C ASN A 46 5.74 5.25 -2.28
N TYR A 47 5.77 6.58 -2.09
CA TYR A 47 4.68 7.31 -1.44
C TYR A 47 3.38 7.24 -2.24
N ALA A 48 3.44 7.38 -3.56
CA ALA A 48 2.28 7.25 -4.43
C ALA A 48 1.67 5.85 -4.36
N LEU A 49 2.50 4.80 -4.28
CA LEU A 49 2.02 3.42 -4.11
C LEU A 49 1.40 3.22 -2.72
N ALA A 50 2.05 3.71 -1.66
CA ALA A 50 1.55 3.58 -0.30
C ALA A 50 0.18 4.25 -0.13
N LEU A 51 0.03 5.49 -0.61
CA LEU A 51 -1.20 6.28 -0.51
C LEU A 51 -2.26 5.85 -1.52
N GLY A 52 -1.85 5.54 -2.75
CA GLY A 52 -2.77 5.27 -3.85
C GLY A 52 -3.25 3.84 -3.94
N LEU A 53 -2.57 2.89 -3.28
CA LEU A 53 -2.88 1.46 -3.42
C LEU A 53 -2.92 0.74 -2.07
N LEU A 54 -1.86 0.81 -1.27
CA LEU A 54 -1.77 0.01 -0.04
C LEU A 54 -2.76 0.44 1.04
N ILE A 55 -2.94 1.76 1.24
CA ILE A 55 -3.92 2.30 2.19
C ILE A 55 -5.36 2.04 1.74
N PRO A 56 -5.75 2.30 0.48
CA PRO A 56 -7.06 1.91 -0.04
C PRO A 56 -7.34 0.42 0.12
N MET A 57 -6.34 -0.44 -0.17
CA MET A 57 -6.49 -1.88 -0.01
C MET A 57 -6.73 -2.27 1.45
N ALA A 58 -5.97 -1.70 2.39
CA ALA A 58 -6.22 -1.89 3.81
C ALA A 58 -7.64 -1.47 4.21
N ALA A 59 -8.13 -0.33 3.70
CA ALA A 59 -9.48 0.14 3.95
C ALA A 59 -10.54 -0.83 3.43
N LEU A 60 -10.36 -1.40 2.23
CA LEU A 60 -11.23 -2.43 1.69
C LEU A 60 -11.24 -3.69 2.56
N GLN A 61 -10.09 -4.13 3.07
CA GLN A 61 -10.01 -5.28 3.99
C GLN A 61 -10.80 -5.03 5.28
N PHE A 62 -10.68 -3.83 5.86
CA PHE A 62 -11.45 -3.44 7.04
C PHE A 62 -12.94 -3.31 6.76
N GLN A 63 -13.33 -2.80 5.58
CA GLN A 63 -14.73 -2.71 5.18
C GLN A 63 -15.37 -4.10 5.07
N GLN A 64 -14.65 -5.09 4.55
CA GLN A 64 -15.14 -6.47 4.50
C GLN A 64 -15.29 -7.06 5.91
N ALA A 65 -14.31 -6.85 6.79
CA ALA A 65 -14.40 -7.27 8.20
C ALA A 65 -15.61 -6.61 8.91
N ALA A 66 -15.85 -5.31 8.68
CA ALA A 66 -17.00 -4.60 9.23
C ALA A 66 -18.32 -5.14 8.69
N GLY A 67 -18.39 -5.49 7.40
CA GLY A 67 -19.56 -6.14 6.80
C GLY A 67 -19.93 -7.47 7.49
N PHE A 68 -18.91 -8.28 7.86
CA PHE A 68 -19.13 -9.49 8.64
C PHE A 68 -19.65 -9.21 10.06
N LEU A 69 -19.16 -8.15 10.73
CA LEU A 69 -19.66 -7.75 12.05
C LEU A 69 -21.10 -7.26 12.01
N SER A 70 -21.44 -6.38 11.07
CA SER A 70 -22.81 -5.86 10.93
C SER A 70 -23.82 -6.95 10.55
N SER A 71 -23.39 -8.01 9.87
CA SER A 71 -24.25 -9.17 9.58
C SER A 71 -24.55 -10.04 10.80
N ALA A 72 -23.75 -9.95 11.88
CA ALA A 72 -24.01 -10.71 13.10
C ALA A 72 -25.17 -10.15 13.94
N GLU A 73 -25.55 -8.89 13.71
CA GLU A 73 -26.58 -8.16 14.47
C GLU A 73 -27.93 -8.05 13.73
N GLY A 74 -27.99 -8.42 12.45
CA GLY A 74 -29.20 -8.38 11.60
C GLY A 74 -29.61 -9.76 11.05
N PRO A 75 -30.76 -9.90 10.36
CA PRO A 75 -31.06 -11.10 9.60
C PRO A 75 -29.93 -11.35 8.59
N PRO A 76 -29.55 -12.62 8.33
CA PRO A 76 -28.34 -12.96 7.59
C PRO A 76 -28.34 -12.21 6.27
N PHE A 77 -27.41 -11.27 6.12
CA PHE A 77 -27.31 -10.47 4.92
C PHE A 77 -26.95 -11.42 3.78
N ASP A 78 -27.79 -11.42 2.74
CA ASP A 78 -27.59 -12.13 1.49
C ASP A 78 -26.45 -11.44 0.71
N MET A 79 -25.23 -11.59 1.21
CA MET A 79 -24.01 -11.16 0.52
C MET A 79 -23.76 -12.00 -0.76
N THR A 80 -24.63 -12.98 -0.99
CA THR A 80 -24.58 -14.02 -2.01
C THR A 80 -25.61 -13.87 -3.13
N GLY A 81 -26.71 -13.14 -2.93
CA GLY A 81 -27.87 -13.19 -3.84
C GLY A 81 -28.41 -14.61 -4.03
N ALA A 82 -27.95 -15.54 -3.20
CA ALA A 82 -28.12 -16.97 -3.26
C ALA A 82 -28.22 -17.36 -1.79
N GLY A 83 -29.44 -17.61 -1.34
CA GLY A 83 -29.74 -17.85 0.06
C GLY A 83 -28.83 -18.90 0.70
N PRO A 84 -28.72 -18.89 2.04
CA PRO A 84 -27.80 -19.76 2.78
C PRO A 84 -28.00 -21.21 2.37
N ASN A 85 -26.91 -21.85 1.91
CA ASN A 85 -26.95 -23.27 1.59
C ASN A 85 -27.12 -24.05 2.90
N LEU A 86 -28.33 -24.58 3.13
CA LEU A 86 -28.70 -25.26 4.36
C LEU A 86 -27.75 -26.41 4.73
N TYR A 87 -27.07 -27.04 3.76
CA TYR A 87 -26.10 -28.09 4.02
C TYR A 87 -24.76 -27.59 4.57
N LEU A 88 -24.42 -26.32 4.35
CA LEU A 88 -23.14 -25.73 4.77
C LEU A 88 -23.29 -24.76 5.94
N ILE A 89 -24.50 -24.41 6.36
CA ILE A 89 -24.76 -23.30 7.31
C ILE A 89 -23.98 -23.40 8.63
N TRP A 90 -23.80 -24.61 9.17
CA TRP A 90 -23.00 -24.84 10.38
C TRP A 90 -21.50 -24.61 10.15
N SER A 91 -20.99 -25.07 9.01
CA SER A 91 -19.59 -24.85 8.60
C SER A 91 -19.34 -23.37 8.30
N GLN A 92 -20.29 -22.71 7.65
CA GLN A 92 -20.25 -21.28 7.34
C GLN A 92 -20.22 -20.44 8.63
N ASN A 93 -21.13 -20.71 9.57
CA ASN A 93 -21.18 -19.97 10.84
C ASN A 93 -19.91 -20.15 11.67
N SER A 94 -19.32 -21.36 11.67
CA SER A 94 -18.05 -21.60 12.38
C SER A 94 -16.84 -20.92 11.70
N ALA A 95 -16.94 -20.61 10.40
CA ALA A 95 -15.88 -19.99 9.62
C ALA A 95 -15.85 -18.46 9.70
N ILE A 96 -16.98 -17.82 10.06
CA ILE A 96 -17.08 -16.35 10.21
C ILE A 96 -15.98 -15.74 11.10
N PRO A 97 -15.71 -16.23 12.33
CA PRO A 97 -14.71 -15.59 13.20
C PRO A 97 -13.29 -15.68 12.63
N ILE A 98 -12.93 -16.81 11.98
CA ILE A 98 -11.59 -16.95 11.40
C ILE A 98 -11.43 -16.13 10.12
N LEU A 99 -12.50 -16.02 9.31
CA LEU A 99 -12.54 -15.09 8.19
C LEU A 99 -12.32 -13.67 8.67
N LEU A 100 -13.11 -13.22 9.65
CA LEU A 100 -13.01 -11.88 10.22
C LEU A 100 -11.61 -11.55 10.74
N ILE A 101 -11.01 -12.47 11.51
CA ILE A 101 -9.63 -12.30 12.00
C ILE A 101 -8.66 -12.19 10.81
N THR A 102 -8.84 -13.01 9.78
CA THR A 102 -7.99 -12.98 8.58
C THR A 102 -8.09 -11.63 7.86
N TRP A 103 -9.30 -11.11 7.66
CA TRP A 103 -9.53 -9.79 7.04
C TRP A 103 -8.87 -8.65 7.84
N LEU A 104 -9.01 -8.66 9.17
CA LEU A 104 -8.38 -7.65 10.02
C LEU A 104 -6.85 -7.73 9.98
N LEU A 105 -6.29 -8.94 10.10
CA LEU A 105 -4.85 -9.17 10.01
C LEU A 105 -4.30 -8.74 8.66
N LEU A 106 -5.06 -8.99 7.59
CA LEU A 106 -4.67 -8.62 6.24
C LEU A 106 -4.71 -7.11 6.04
N GLY A 107 -5.73 -6.42 6.54
CA GLY A 107 -5.77 -4.95 6.54
C GLY A 107 -4.58 -4.34 7.29
N MET A 108 -4.27 -4.86 8.48
CA MET A 108 -3.09 -4.45 9.24
C MET A 108 -1.78 -4.74 8.50
N ALA A 109 -1.67 -5.89 7.83
CA ALA A 109 -0.49 -6.24 7.06
C ALA A 109 -0.24 -5.27 5.89
N HIS A 110 -1.29 -4.82 5.19
CA HIS A 110 -1.15 -3.81 4.12
C HIS A 110 -0.69 -2.46 4.67
N LEU A 111 -1.16 -2.04 5.85
CA LEU A 111 -0.66 -0.83 6.52
C LEU A 111 0.82 -0.97 6.93
N CYS A 112 1.20 -2.12 7.49
CA CYS A 112 2.60 -2.41 7.80
C CYS A 112 3.46 -2.40 6.53
N LEU A 113 2.97 -2.97 5.42
CA LEU A 113 3.67 -2.96 4.14
C LEU A 113 3.84 -1.52 3.61
N ALA A 114 2.80 -0.69 3.72
CA ALA A 114 2.86 0.72 3.33
C ALA A 114 3.92 1.49 4.13
N TRP A 115 3.97 1.24 5.44
CA TRP A 115 4.98 1.82 6.32
C TRP A 115 6.40 1.38 5.94
N MET A 116 6.62 0.08 5.77
CA MET A 116 7.93 -0.47 5.38
C MET A 116 8.38 0.01 4.00
N LEU A 117 7.44 0.23 3.07
CA LEU A 117 7.72 0.79 1.74
C LEU A 117 8.21 2.23 1.80
N VAL A 118 7.65 3.03 2.72
CA VAL A 118 8.09 4.41 2.98
C VAL A 118 9.46 4.42 3.67
N GLU A 119 9.70 3.51 4.63
CA GLU A 119 11.02 3.37 5.28
C GLU A 119 12.10 2.82 4.33
N GLY A 120 11.71 2.11 3.26
CA GLY A 120 12.64 1.55 2.29
C GLY A 120 13.33 0.24 2.73
N ASP A 121 12.78 -0.50 3.70
CA ASP A 121 13.33 -1.79 4.15
C ASP A 121 12.92 -2.95 3.20
N TRP A 122 13.57 -3.02 2.04
CA TRP A 122 13.26 -3.99 0.98
C TRP A 122 13.24 -5.47 1.41
N PRO A 123 14.17 -5.97 2.24
CA PRO A 123 14.08 -7.33 2.75
C PRO A 123 12.78 -7.62 3.52
N ARG A 124 12.29 -6.66 4.31
CA ARG A 124 11.01 -6.80 5.03
C ARG A 124 9.81 -6.64 4.12
N ILE A 125 9.87 -5.72 3.15
CA ILE A 125 8.81 -5.53 2.14
C ILE A 125 8.54 -6.84 1.40
N VAL A 126 9.58 -7.54 0.92
CA VAL A 126 9.41 -8.79 0.16
C VAL A 126 8.80 -9.89 1.03
N LYS A 127 9.27 -10.05 2.28
CA LYS A 127 8.73 -11.04 3.22
C LYS A 127 7.26 -10.77 3.55
N CYS A 128 6.94 -9.52 3.86
CA CYS A 128 5.58 -9.10 4.19
C CYS A 128 4.63 -9.23 2.98
N GLY A 129 5.06 -8.77 1.80
CA GLY A 129 4.28 -8.93 0.56
C GLY A 129 4.02 -10.39 0.19
N THR A 130 5.00 -11.27 0.40
CA THR A 130 4.82 -12.73 0.18
C THR A 130 3.79 -13.31 1.15
N LEU A 131 3.83 -12.90 2.42
CA LEU A 131 2.87 -13.33 3.44
C LEU A 131 1.44 -12.85 3.11
N ILE A 132 1.29 -11.58 2.70
CA ILE A 132 0.02 -11.00 2.25
C ILE A 132 -0.53 -11.78 1.04
N GLY A 133 0.31 -12.07 0.05
CA GLY A 133 -0.08 -12.87 -1.11
C GLY A 133 -0.54 -14.28 -0.74
N ALA A 134 0.21 -14.98 0.11
CA ALA A 134 -0.16 -16.31 0.58
C ALA A 134 -1.48 -16.31 1.37
N ALA A 135 -1.68 -15.31 2.23
CA ALA A 135 -2.92 -15.14 2.97
C ALA A 135 -4.12 -14.87 2.04
N MET A 136 -3.96 -14.00 1.03
CA MET A 136 -4.99 -13.72 0.03
C MET A 136 -5.38 -14.94 -0.81
N ILE A 137 -4.41 -15.76 -1.21
CA ILE A 137 -4.67 -17.02 -1.94
C ILE A 137 -5.46 -17.98 -1.05
N THR A 138 -5.04 -18.13 0.20
CA THR A 138 -5.71 -19.00 1.17
C THR A 138 -7.14 -18.55 1.43
N LEU A 139 -7.35 -17.25 1.62
CA LEU A 139 -8.66 -16.64 1.80
C LEU A 139 -9.56 -16.87 0.58
N SER A 140 -9.02 -16.73 -0.62
CA SER A 140 -9.74 -16.97 -1.88
C SER A 140 -10.20 -18.42 -2.02
N LEU A 141 -9.32 -19.38 -1.70
CA LEU A 141 -9.67 -20.81 -1.71
C LEU A 141 -10.73 -21.13 -0.66
N PHE A 142 -10.58 -20.61 0.56
CA PHE A 142 -11.50 -20.86 1.66
C PHE A 142 -12.90 -20.29 1.37
N MET A 143 -12.97 -19.07 0.85
CA MET A 143 -14.21 -18.45 0.40
C MET A 143 -14.84 -19.20 -0.79
N GLY A 144 -14.03 -19.61 -1.77
CA GLY A 144 -14.53 -20.39 -2.91
C GLY A 144 -15.16 -21.72 -2.49
N VAL A 145 -14.55 -22.42 -1.53
CA VAL A 145 -15.04 -23.71 -1.02
C VAL A 145 -16.28 -23.54 -0.12
N LEU A 146 -16.29 -22.56 0.79
CA LEU A 146 -17.33 -22.44 1.80
C LEU A 146 -18.52 -21.57 1.41
N MET A 147 -18.27 -20.49 0.66
CA MET A 147 -19.31 -19.51 0.30
C MET A 147 -19.84 -19.73 -1.12
N LEU A 148 -19.12 -20.48 -1.98
CA LEU A 148 -19.43 -20.72 -3.40
C LEU A 148 -19.68 -19.42 -4.22
N ASN A 149 -19.41 -18.26 -3.62
CA ASN A 149 -19.62 -16.95 -4.19
C ASN A 149 -18.30 -16.18 -4.14
N LEU A 150 -17.76 -15.94 -5.33
CA LEU A 150 -16.52 -15.19 -5.56
C LEU A 150 -16.79 -13.72 -5.90
N SER A 151 -18.06 -13.27 -5.91
CA SER A 151 -18.42 -11.89 -6.22
C SER A 151 -17.67 -10.84 -5.39
N PRO A 152 -17.54 -10.97 -4.05
CA PRO A 152 -16.76 -10.01 -3.25
C PRO A 152 -15.26 -10.08 -3.51
N LEU A 153 -14.76 -11.20 -4.05
CA LEU A 153 -13.34 -11.42 -4.33
C LEU A 153 -12.90 -10.90 -5.71
N ARG A 154 -13.81 -10.69 -6.66
CA ARG A 154 -13.43 -10.24 -8.02
C ARG A 154 -12.69 -8.91 -8.02
N ALA A 155 -13.23 -7.90 -7.33
CA ALA A 155 -12.58 -6.59 -7.22
C ALA A 155 -11.22 -6.73 -6.53
N GLN A 156 -11.16 -7.55 -5.49
CA GLN A 156 -9.97 -7.74 -4.67
C GLN A 156 -8.85 -8.50 -5.37
N VAL A 157 -9.18 -9.49 -6.21
CA VAL A 157 -8.20 -10.21 -7.02
C VAL A 157 -7.60 -9.29 -8.10
N ALA A 158 -8.42 -8.46 -8.73
CA ALA A 158 -7.94 -7.49 -9.72
C ALA A 158 -7.01 -6.45 -9.06
N GLU A 159 -7.40 -5.93 -7.90
CA GLU A 159 -6.63 -4.95 -7.15
C GLU A 159 -5.32 -5.53 -6.60
N LEU A 160 -5.35 -6.76 -6.07
CA LEU A 160 -4.15 -7.48 -5.66
C LEU A 160 -3.20 -7.74 -6.83
N ALA A 161 -3.71 -8.07 -8.02
CA ALA A 161 -2.87 -8.25 -9.20
C ALA A 161 -2.18 -6.94 -9.62
N ILE A 162 -2.88 -5.80 -9.52
CA ILE A 162 -2.32 -4.47 -9.74
C ILE A 162 -1.25 -4.17 -8.68
N GLU A 163 -1.50 -4.50 -7.41
CA GLU A 163 -0.54 -4.34 -6.31
C GLU A 163 0.74 -5.14 -6.54
N PHE A 164 0.63 -6.43 -6.83
CA PHE A 164 1.78 -7.27 -7.15
C PHE A 164 2.56 -6.74 -8.35
N ALA A 165 1.88 -6.34 -9.43
CA ALA A 165 2.53 -5.77 -10.60
C ALA A 165 3.29 -4.49 -10.25
N ALA A 166 2.68 -3.60 -9.46
CA ALA A 166 3.28 -2.34 -9.06
C ALA A 166 4.48 -2.53 -8.13
N VAL A 167 4.40 -3.43 -7.15
CA VAL A 167 5.52 -3.80 -6.26
C VAL A 167 6.65 -4.45 -7.06
N VAL A 168 6.35 -5.31 -8.04
CA VAL A 168 7.37 -5.90 -8.93
C VAL A 168 8.03 -4.84 -9.81
N LEU A 169 7.26 -3.92 -10.38
CA LEU A 169 7.83 -2.84 -11.21
C LEU A 169 8.75 -1.93 -10.40
N ILE A 170 8.33 -1.54 -9.19
CA ILE A 170 9.09 -0.70 -8.27
C ILE A 170 10.34 -1.42 -7.78
N SER A 171 10.24 -2.69 -7.35
CA SER A 171 11.41 -3.47 -6.92
C SER A 171 12.43 -3.67 -8.04
N ARG A 172 11.98 -3.96 -9.27
CA ARG A 172 12.87 -4.02 -10.44
C ARG A 172 13.51 -2.67 -10.74
N TRP A 173 12.83 -1.57 -10.49
CA TRP A 173 13.39 -0.25 -10.65
C TRP A 173 14.43 0.09 -9.58
N HIS A 174 14.16 -0.25 -8.32
CA HIS A 174 15.12 -0.15 -7.21
C HIS A 174 16.39 -0.97 -7.47
N ILE A 175 16.26 -2.23 -7.90
CA ILE A 175 17.42 -3.08 -8.23
C ILE A 175 18.24 -2.46 -9.37
N ARG A 176 17.60 -1.93 -10.42
CA ARG A 176 18.29 -1.25 -11.52
C ARG A 176 19.03 0.01 -11.04
N PHE A 177 18.46 0.76 -10.10
CA PHE A 177 19.13 1.92 -9.52
C PHE A 177 20.39 1.52 -8.76
N PHE A 178 20.31 0.53 -7.87
CA PHE A 178 21.48 0.04 -7.12
C PHE A 178 22.56 -0.56 -8.03
N LEU A 179 22.17 -1.31 -9.06
CA LEU A 179 23.12 -1.86 -10.05
C LEU A 179 23.81 -0.75 -10.86
N ASN A 180 23.09 0.32 -11.20
CA ASN A 180 23.65 1.46 -11.95
C ASN A 180 24.42 2.46 -11.08
N ALA A 181 24.24 2.44 -9.76
CA ALA A 181 25.05 3.21 -8.81
C ALA A 181 26.37 2.50 -8.44
N SER A 182 26.44 1.17 -8.63
CA SER A 182 27.63 0.36 -8.37
C SER A 182 28.76 0.35 -9.44
N PRO A 183 28.67 0.90 -10.67
CA PRO A 183 29.75 0.80 -11.65
C PRO A 183 30.89 1.82 -11.43
N GLU A 184 30.82 2.69 -10.42
CA GLU A 184 31.92 3.57 -10.04
C GLU A 184 32.82 2.97 -8.94
N MET A 185 33.33 1.77 -9.16
CA MET A 185 34.64 1.38 -8.60
C MET A 185 35.63 1.41 -9.76
N PRO A 186 36.41 2.49 -9.95
CA PRO A 186 37.42 2.48 -10.98
C PRO A 186 38.44 1.40 -10.63
N ALA A 187 38.60 0.44 -11.54
CA ALA A 187 39.78 -0.39 -11.61
C ALA A 187 41.01 0.52 -11.77
N ARG A 188 41.57 0.97 -10.64
CA ARG A 188 42.93 1.48 -10.52
C ARG A 188 43.59 0.67 -9.41
N CYS A 189 44.22 -0.42 -9.83
CA CYS A 189 45.44 -1.02 -9.29
C CYS A 189 45.56 -2.42 -9.91
N PHE A 190 46.29 -2.53 -11.01
CA PHE A 190 47.57 -3.25 -11.13
C PHE A 190 48.16 -2.95 -12.51
#